data_AF-A0A6P7FCC5-F1
#
_entry.id   AF-A0A6P7FCC5-F1
#
_cell.length_a   1.000
_cell.length_b   1.000
_cell.length_c   1.000
_cell.angle_alpha   90.00
_cell.angle_beta   90.00
_cell.angle_gamma   90.00
#
_symmetry.space_group_name_H-M   'P 1'
#
loop_
_entity.id
_entity.type
_entity.pdbx_description
1 polymer ?
#
loop_
_entity_poly.entity_id
_entity_poly.type
_entity_poly.pdbx_seq_one_letter_code
_entity_poly.pdbx_strand_id
1 'polypeptide(L)'
;MIETFKSDTILENKIAILHYLLVHMEDVETASELICWHSATPFTIDYPELLKEFLLATSYASVQKNLPLNAAKLATLLPITTLRLGFDMELKNNDYLINLRQEVLWNASMMVISPQLRITPYKSDLWVKLWDHLAKLSKPGLRFRSSQVLDKLRISLDCYQPEALSRCSTPLSPSGGAASTFADFLSGTRNQTDFLPFYEMDSCTASRQEHIISVNLRELSMHLLKQTSDTTRKFQMADQSAMHVHAVATRYVGAQLEQSRQLCQIVCKAATYDPAEDVDKGFILINNLEEDRRYIFFKLLEKYYMAVESLAFPLPQGFTSFFTYLGYRTMEFEMFEQYVVNHVCELQVDVMKIILAEEDESKENTAKKLKLLSLLPRQRAKRLLNQWNHPIGVVLRAREHAYNILSGVTGLPTRSRNQNLPSIKGLGSFSSSNNMSPLDTFLDLLTAKASLTDIDFGLLIEATETYIEDVL
;
A
#
# COMPACT_ATOMS: atom_id res chain seq x y z
N MET A 1 -28.60 -19.01 -3.08
CA MET A 1 -27.21 -18.53 -3.12
C MET A 1 -27.01 -17.32 -2.23
N ILE A 2 -27.77 -16.23 -2.41
CA ILE A 2 -27.69 -15.05 -1.51
C ILE A 2 -28.08 -15.43 -0.08
N GLU A 3 -29.21 -16.11 0.13
CA GLU A 3 -29.63 -16.57 1.47
C GLU A 3 -28.63 -17.54 2.12
N THR A 4 -28.04 -18.44 1.32
CA THR A 4 -27.01 -19.39 1.79
C THR A 4 -25.68 -18.71 2.11
N PHE A 5 -25.38 -17.56 1.48
CA PHE A 5 -24.21 -16.75 1.84
C PHE A 5 -24.45 -15.99 3.15
N LYS A 6 -25.68 -15.48 3.33
CA LYS A 6 -26.10 -14.75 4.53
C LYS A 6 -26.33 -15.64 5.75
N SER A 7 -26.47 -16.95 5.56
CA SER A 7 -26.53 -17.91 6.66
C SER A 7 -25.14 -18.29 7.19
N ASP A 8 -25.09 -18.98 8.32
CA ASP A 8 -23.86 -19.39 8.98
C ASP A 8 -23.22 -20.60 8.30
N THR A 9 -22.81 -20.40 7.04
CA THR A 9 -22.13 -21.38 6.21
C THR A 9 -20.61 -21.25 6.32
N ILE A 10 -19.93 -22.37 6.09
CA ILE A 10 -18.47 -22.47 6.06
C ILE A 10 -17.89 -21.49 5.03
N LEU A 11 -16.72 -20.91 5.34
CA LEU A 11 -16.04 -19.90 4.53
C LEU A 11 -15.87 -20.32 3.06
N GLU A 12 -15.54 -21.57 2.79
CA GLU A 12 -15.34 -22.07 1.43
C GLU A 12 -16.62 -21.96 0.59
N ASN A 13 -17.80 -22.15 1.20
CA ASN A 13 -19.07 -21.98 0.50
C ASN A 13 -19.32 -20.51 0.17
N LYS A 14 -18.98 -19.59 1.08
CA LYS A 14 -19.10 -18.14 0.85
C LYS A 14 -18.15 -17.69 -0.27
N ILE A 15 -16.90 -18.15 -0.25
CA ILE A 15 -15.91 -17.90 -1.31
C ILE A 15 -16.39 -18.46 -2.65
N ALA A 16 -16.91 -19.70 -2.69
CA ALA A 16 -17.41 -20.31 -3.92
C ALA A 16 -18.62 -19.58 -4.52
N ILE A 17 -19.56 -19.14 -3.67
CA ILE A 17 -20.71 -18.32 -4.11
C ILE A 17 -20.22 -16.99 -4.69
N LEU A 18 -19.27 -16.32 -4.02
CA LEU A 18 -18.71 -15.05 -4.47
C LEU A 18 -17.99 -15.22 -5.81
N HIS A 19 -17.14 -16.24 -5.94
CA HIS A 19 -16.46 -16.60 -7.18
C HIS A 19 -17.44 -16.80 -8.33
N TYR A 20 -18.53 -17.53 -8.08
CA TYR A 20 -19.55 -17.77 -9.09
C TYR A 20 -20.21 -16.48 -9.58
N LEU A 21 -20.61 -15.61 -8.66
CA LEU A 21 -21.21 -14.33 -9.02
C LEU A 21 -20.26 -13.48 -9.88
N LEU A 22 -18.99 -13.41 -9.48
CA LEU A 22 -18.00 -12.55 -10.11
C LEU A 22 -17.51 -13.08 -11.47
N VAL A 23 -17.12 -14.35 -11.55
CA VAL A 23 -16.48 -14.92 -12.75
C VAL A 23 -17.50 -15.49 -13.73
N HIS A 24 -18.60 -16.05 -13.25
CA HIS A 24 -19.52 -16.84 -14.08
C HIS A 24 -20.82 -16.13 -14.42
N MET A 25 -21.33 -15.30 -13.51
CA MET A 25 -22.53 -14.47 -13.73
C MET A 25 -22.18 -13.05 -14.15
N GLU A 26 -20.93 -12.61 -13.96
CA GLU A 26 -20.49 -11.22 -14.14
C GLU A 26 -21.34 -10.22 -13.33
N ASP A 27 -21.91 -10.67 -12.21
CA ASP A 27 -22.80 -9.90 -11.35
C ASP A 27 -22.01 -9.29 -10.18
N VAL A 28 -21.31 -8.21 -10.49
CA VAL A 28 -20.47 -7.48 -9.52
C VAL A 28 -21.34 -6.71 -8.52
N GLU A 29 -22.54 -6.29 -8.90
CA GLU A 29 -23.47 -5.54 -8.04
C GLU A 29 -23.91 -6.42 -6.85
N THR A 30 -24.45 -7.61 -7.12
CA THR A 30 -24.83 -8.55 -6.06
C THR A 30 -23.62 -8.95 -5.21
N ALA A 31 -22.45 -9.16 -5.82
CA ALA A 31 -21.24 -9.46 -5.06
C ALA A 31 -20.83 -8.31 -4.13
N SER A 32 -20.95 -7.06 -4.58
CA SER A 32 -20.68 -5.87 -3.75
C SER A 32 -21.66 -5.75 -2.58
N GLU A 33 -22.94 -6.05 -2.79
CA GLU A 33 -23.93 -6.11 -1.71
C GLU A 33 -23.60 -7.17 -0.67
N LEU A 34 -23.08 -8.33 -1.09
CA LEU A 34 -22.66 -9.39 -0.16
C LEU A 34 -21.43 -8.98 0.65
N ILE A 35 -20.48 -8.26 0.05
CA ILE A 35 -19.33 -7.68 0.77
C ILE A 35 -19.79 -6.62 1.78
N CYS A 36 -20.72 -5.74 1.38
CA CYS A 36 -21.34 -4.75 2.27
C CYS A 36 -22.21 -5.36 3.38
N TRP A 37 -22.81 -6.52 3.13
CA TRP A 37 -23.54 -7.24 4.15
C TRP A 37 -22.58 -7.86 5.18
N HIS A 38 -21.47 -8.43 4.73
CA HIS A 38 -20.48 -9.04 5.63
C HIS A 38 -19.69 -8.01 6.43
N SER A 39 -19.51 -6.79 5.90
CA SER A 39 -18.87 -5.68 6.64
C SER A 39 -19.68 -5.20 7.84
N ALA A 40 -20.97 -5.53 7.94
CA ALA A 40 -21.76 -5.29 9.15
C ALA A 40 -21.20 -6.04 10.37
N THR A 41 -20.39 -7.08 10.14
CA THR A 41 -19.64 -7.83 11.17
C THR A 41 -18.13 -7.65 10.97
N PRO A 42 -17.54 -6.49 11.32
CA PRO A 42 -16.15 -6.16 10.98
C PRO A 42 -15.09 -7.00 11.71
N PHE A 43 -15.49 -7.70 12.78
CA PHE A 43 -14.59 -8.47 13.65
C PHE A 43 -14.40 -9.94 13.22
N THR A 44 -15.02 -10.38 12.12
CA THR A 44 -14.82 -11.74 11.61
C THR A 44 -13.37 -11.93 11.14
N ILE A 45 -12.79 -13.08 11.48
CA ILE A 45 -11.41 -13.42 11.09
C ILE A 45 -11.34 -13.73 9.60
N ASP A 46 -12.42 -14.29 9.05
CA ASP A 46 -12.46 -14.83 7.68
C ASP A 46 -12.69 -13.76 6.59
N TYR A 47 -13.08 -12.55 6.97
CA TYR A 47 -13.42 -11.49 6.00
C TYR A 47 -12.30 -11.16 4.99
N PRO A 48 -11.00 -11.11 5.38
CA PRO A 48 -9.92 -10.88 4.42
C PRO A 48 -9.88 -11.93 3.31
N GLU A 49 -10.23 -13.19 3.56
CA GLU A 49 -10.25 -14.23 2.52
C GLU A 49 -11.36 -14.00 1.48
N LEU A 50 -12.51 -13.48 1.91
CA LEU A 50 -13.58 -13.05 0.99
C LEU A 50 -13.14 -11.86 0.14
N LEU A 51 -12.46 -10.88 0.74
CA LEU A 51 -11.91 -9.73 0.03
C LEU A 51 -10.83 -10.15 -0.99
N LYS A 52 -9.98 -11.12 -0.64
CA LYS A 52 -8.98 -11.69 -1.57
C LYS A 52 -9.64 -12.37 -2.76
N GLU A 53 -10.70 -13.16 -2.53
CA GLU A 53 -11.46 -13.78 -3.62
C GLU A 53 -12.07 -12.72 -4.52
N PHE A 54 -12.68 -11.68 -3.95
CA PHE A 54 -13.24 -10.57 -4.73
C PHE A 54 -12.18 -9.97 -5.66
N LEU A 55 -11.01 -9.59 -5.13
CA LEU A 55 -9.91 -8.99 -5.89
C LEU A 55 -9.41 -9.89 -7.03
N LEU A 56 -9.20 -11.18 -6.77
CA LEU A 56 -8.70 -12.11 -7.80
C LEU A 56 -9.75 -12.37 -8.88
N ALA A 57 -10.99 -12.64 -8.47
CA ALA A 57 -12.08 -13.00 -9.36
C ALA A 57 -12.46 -11.83 -10.29
N THR A 58 -12.60 -10.61 -9.75
CA THR A 58 -12.91 -9.45 -10.59
C THR A 58 -11.77 -9.06 -11.52
N SER A 59 -10.51 -9.15 -11.06
CA SER A 59 -9.35 -8.87 -11.90
C SER A 59 -9.28 -9.84 -13.08
N TYR A 60 -9.53 -11.12 -12.82
CA TYR A 60 -9.59 -12.15 -13.84
C TYR A 60 -10.76 -11.93 -14.82
N ALA A 61 -11.97 -11.69 -14.31
CA ALA A 61 -13.17 -11.49 -15.13
C ALA A 61 -13.03 -10.26 -16.04
N SER A 62 -12.51 -9.14 -15.51
CA SER A 62 -12.24 -7.92 -16.27
C SER A 62 -11.28 -8.16 -17.43
N VAL A 63 -10.22 -8.93 -17.20
CA VAL A 63 -9.23 -9.26 -18.22
C VAL A 63 -9.80 -10.21 -19.26
N GLN A 64 -10.54 -11.24 -18.83
CA GLN A 64 -11.17 -12.21 -19.72
C GLN A 64 -12.14 -11.53 -20.70
N LYS A 65 -12.94 -10.57 -20.23
CA LYS A 65 -13.91 -9.83 -21.06
C LYS A 65 -13.24 -9.00 -22.15
N ASN A 66 -12.07 -8.45 -21.87
CA ASN A 66 -11.42 -7.48 -22.75
C ASN A 66 -10.33 -8.10 -23.64
N LEU A 67 -9.92 -9.34 -23.42
CA LEU A 67 -8.83 -10.01 -24.16
C LEU A 67 -9.23 -10.39 -25.60
N PRO A 68 -8.34 -10.19 -26.60
CA PRO A 68 -8.56 -10.73 -27.94
C PRO A 68 -8.52 -12.26 -27.93
N LEU A 69 -9.28 -12.90 -28.82
CA LEU A 69 -9.43 -14.36 -28.92
C LEU A 69 -8.09 -15.12 -28.98
N ASN A 70 -7.09 -14.53 -29.64
CA ASN A 70 -5.74 -15.11 -29.77
C ASN A 70 -4.97 -15.16 -28.44
N ALA A 71 -5.30 -14.29 -27.48
CA ALA A 71 -4.68 -14.22 -26.16
C ALA A 71 -5.48 -14.98 -25.08
N ALA A 72 -6.67 -15.51 -25.41
CA ALA A 72 -7.53 -16.23 -24.46
C ALA A 72 -6.86 -17.46 -23.81
N LYS A 73 -5.91 -18.09 -24.52
CA LYS A 73 -5.11 -19.20 -23.97
C LYS A 73 -4.22 -18.75 -22.80
N LEU A 74 -3.66 -17.55 -22.86
CA LEU A 74 -2.83 -17.00 -21.79
C LEU A 74 -3.64 -16.66 -20.54
N ALA A 75 -4.93 -16.35 -20.69
CA ALA A 75 -5.82 -16.12 -19.55
C ALA A 75 -5.89 -17.35 -18.63
N THR A 76 -5.78 -18.57 -19.17
CA THR A 76 -5.78 -19.81 -18.37
C THR A 76 -4.60 -19.95 -17.40
N LEU A 77 -3.55 -19.14 -17.59
CA LEU A 77 -2.37 -19.10 -16.72
C LEU A 77 -2.48 -18.05 -15.61
N LEU A 78 -3.50 -17.19 -15.66
CA LEU A 78 -3.74 -16.16 -14.65
C LEU A 78 -4.37 -16.76 -13.38
N PRO A 79 -4.16 -16.13 -12.21
CA PRO A 79 -4.89 -16.47 -11.00
C PRO A 79 -6.39 -16.24 -11.19
N ILE A 80 -7.22 -17.13 -10.66
CA ILE A 80 -8.68 -17.09 -10.84
C ILE A 80 -9.45 -17.15 -9.50
N THR A 81 -8.93 -17.84 -8.49
CA THR A 81 -9.55 -17.99 -7.16
C THR A 81 -8.47 -18.19 -6.10
N THR A 82 -8.79 -17.87 -4.86
CA THR A 82 -8.00 -18.20 -3.65
C THR A 82 -8.15 -19.65 -3.24
N LEU A 83 -9.24 -20.33 -3.66
CA LEU A 83 -9.50 -21.72 -3.31
C LEU A 83 -8.39 -22.63 -3.84
N ARG A 84 -7.71 -23.31 -2.93
CA ARG A 84 -6.74 -24.35 -3.30
C ARG A 84 -7.51 -25.59 -3.73
N LEU A 85 -7.50 -25.86 -5.03
CA LEU A 85 -7.99 -27.11 -5.56
C LEU A 85 -6.98 -28.22 -5.27
N GLY A 86 -7.42 -29.21 -4.51
CA GLY A 86 -6.58 -30.31 -4.06
C GLY A 86 -5.75 -29.94 -2.84
N PHE A 87 -6.39 -29.95 -1.68
CA PHE A 87 -5.69 -29.94 -0.41
C PHE A 87 -5.47 -31.38 0.06
N ASP A 88 -4.26 -31.64 0.56
CA ASP A 88 -3.91 -32.81 1.34
C ASP A 88 -3.79 -32.33 2.79
N MET A 89 -4.73 -32.74 3.65
CA MET A 89 -4.74 -32.41 5.06
C MET A 89 -4.46 -33.68 5.86
N GLU A 90 -3.35 -33.70 6.58
CA GLU A 90 -3.02 -34.78 7.51
C GLU A 90 -3.39 -34.33 8.93
N LEU A 91 -4.46 -34.91 9.49
CA LEU A 91 -4.90 -34.68 10.86
C LEU A 91 -4.50 -35.87 11.72
N LYS A 92 -3.58 -35.64 12.66
CA LYS A 92 -3.24 -36.62 13.68
C LYS A 92 -4.18 -36.43 14.88
N ASN A 93 -5.17 -37.31 15.02
CA ASN A 93 -6.05 -37.36 16.18
C ASN A 93 -5.75 -38.62 16.99
N ASN A 94 -5.04 -38.45 18.11
CA ASN A 94 -4.53 -39.54 18.95
C ASN A 94 -3.72 -40.58 18.16
N ASP A 95 -4.22 -41.81 18.07
CA ASP A 95 -3.59 -42.95 17.38
C ASP A 95 -3.92 -43.02 15.87
N TYR A 96 -4.79 -42.14 15.36
CA TYR A 96 -5.19 -42.13 13.97
C TYR A 96 -4.59 -40.95 13.21
N LEU A 97 -4.01 -41.24 12.05
CA LEU A 97 -3.58 -40.26 11.08
C LEU A 97 -4.61 -40.24 9.96
N ILE A 98 -5.44 -39.19 9.94
CA ILE A 98 -6.50 -39.00 8.96
C ILE A 98 -5.95 -38.13 7.84
N ASN A 99 -5.77 -38.72 6.66
CA ASN A 99 -5.36 -37.99 5.47
C ASN A 99 -6.58 -37.70 4.60
N LEU A 100 -6.92 -36.42 4.49
CA LEU A 100 -8.02 -35.92 3.69
C LEU A 100 -7.43 -35.28 2.43
N ARG A 101 -7.54 -35.99 1.32
CA ARG A 101 -6.99 -35.62 0.02
C ARG A 101 -8.12 -35.34 -0.95
N GLN A 102 -8.22 -34.10 -1.41
CA GLN A 102 -9.17 -33.74 -2.45
C GLN A 102 -8.53 -33.99 -3.83
N GLU A 103 -8.88 -35.09 -4.49
CA GLU A 103 -8.43 -35.31 -5.86
C GLU A 103 -9.43 -34.76 -6.87
N VAL A 104 -8.93 -34.11 -7.93
CA VAL A 104 -9.76 -33.77 -9.09
C VAL A 104 -10.14 -35.09 -9.76
N LEU A 105 -11.43 -35.35 -9.95
CA LEU A 105 -11.90 -36.55 -10.65
C LEU A 105 -11.48 -36.49 -12.12
N TRP A 106 -10.37 -37.13 -12.45
CA TRP A 106 -9.96 -37.42 -13.83
C TRP A 106 -10.98 -38.43 -14.39
N ASN A 107 -11.76 -38.05 -15.41
CA ASN A 107 -12.86 -38.86 -15.99
C ASN A 107 -14.14 -39.02 -15.15
N ALA A 108 -14.74 -37.95 -14.62
CA ALA A 108 -16.17 -38.00 -14.36
C ALA A 108 -16.95 -37.96 -15.70
N SER A 109 -17.29 -39.12 -16.24
CA SER A 109 -18.21 -39.26 -17.39
C SER A 109 -19.67 -38.90 -17.06
N MET A 110 -19.92 -38.31 -15.88
CA MET A 110 -21.22 -37.80 -15.46
C MET A 110 -21.26 -36.28 -15.60
N MET A 111 -21.72 -35.82 -16.76
CA MET A 111 -22.21 -34.45 -16.88
C MET A 111 -23.59 -34.40 -16.22
N VAL A 112 -23.67 -33.90 -14.99
CA VAL A 112 -24.96 -33.55 -14.36
C VAL A 112 -25.47 -32.29 -15.05
N ILE A 113 -26.18 -32.49 -16.15
CA ILE A 113 -26.90 -31.43 -16.84
C ILE A 113 -27.99 -30.94 -15.89
N SER A 114 -28.02 -29.66 -15.49
CA SER A 114 -29.17 -29.17 -14.73
C SER A 114 -30.46 -29.34 -15.52
N PRO A 115 -31.61 -29.41 -14.84
CA PRO A 115 -32.91 -29.44 -15.49
C PRO A 115 -33.13 -28.31 -16.53
N GLN A 116 -32.48 -27.16 -16.35
CA GLN A 116 -32.64 -25.98 -17.22
C GLN A 116 -31.96 -26.15 -18.60
N LEU A 117 -30.82 -26.84 -18.66
CA LEU A 117 -30.14 -27.14 -19.92
C LEU A 117 -30.90 -28.14 -20.79
N ARG A 118 -31.74 -29.00 -20.17
CA ARG A 118 -32.64 -29.91 -20.91
C ARG A 118 -33.73 -29.15 -21.66
N ILE A 119 -34.05 -27.93 -21.22
CA ILE A 119 -35.14 -27.10 -21.75
C ILE A 119 -34.58 -26.00 -22.68
N THR A 120 -33.40 -25.45 -22.38
CA THR A 120 -32.73 -24.42 -23.20
C THR A 120 -31.29 -24.82 -23.54
N PRO A 121 -31.02 -25.33 -24.76
CA PRO A 121 -29.71 -25.87 -25.14
C PRO A 121 -28.62 -24.80 -25.33
N TYR A 122 -28.98 -23.51 -25.40
CA TYR A 122 -28.04 -22.42 -25.67
C TYR A 122 -27.54 -21.69 -24.41
N LYS A 123 -28.02 -22.03 -23.21
CA LYS A 123 -27.52 -21.45 -21.95
C LYS A 123 -26.52 -22.41 -21.30
N SER A 124 -25.26 -21.99 -21.20
CA SER A 124 -24.26 -22.68 -20.39
C SER A 124 -24.68 -22.68 -18.92
N ASP A 125 -24.84 -23.85 -18.34
CA ASP A 125 -25.22 -24.05 -16.93
C ASP A 125 -24.03 -23.94 -15.98
N LEU A 126 -24.33 -23.69 -14.69
CA LEU A 126 -23.40 -23.68 -13.57
C LEU A 126 -22.47 -24.90 -13.60
N TRP A 127 -23.04 -26.11 -13.75
CA TRP A 127 -22.27 -27.36 -13.73
C TRP A 127 -21.34 -27.52 -14.93
N VAL A 128 -21.77 -27.07 -16.12
CA VAL A 128 -20.94 -27.13 -17.34
C VAL A 128 -19.80 -26.13 -17.24
N LYS A 129 -20.07 -24.90 -16.79
CA LYS A 129 -19.05 -23.87 -16.57
C LYS A 129 -18.03 -24.28 -15.50
N LEU A 130 -18.50 -24.85 -14.39
CA LEU A 130 -17.67 -25.36 -13.31
C LEU A 130 -16.84 -26.56 -13.77
N TRP A 131 -17.43 -27.48 -14.53
CA TRP A 131 -16.71 -28.61 -15.12
C TRP A 131 -15.60 -28.15 -16.07
N ASP A 132 -15.88 -27.25 -17.00
CA ASP A 132 -14.88 -26.71 -17.93
C ASP A 132 -13.73 -26.02 -17.20
N HIS A 133 -14.01 -25.31 -16.10
CA HIS A 133 -12.99 -24.70 -15.27
C HIS A 133 -12.21 -25.73 -14.44
N LEU A 134 -12.86 -26.72 -13.82
CA LEU A 134 -12.19 -27.80 -13.11
C LEU A 134 -11.30 -28.63 -14.04
N ALA A 135 -11.76 -28.91 -15.26
CA ALA A 135 -10.97 -29.59 -16.30
C ALA A 135 -9.75 -28.74 -16.70
N LYS A 136 -9.90 -27.41 -16.83
CA LYS A 136 -8.76 -26.49 -17.04
C LYS A 136 -7.84 -26.38 -15.82
N LEU A 137 -8.35 -26.61 -14.61
CA LEU A 137 -7.62 -26.57 -13.34
C LEU A 137 -6.94 -27.90 -12.98
N SER A 138 -7.30 -29.00 -13.64
CA SER A 138 -6.78 -30.36 -13.41
C SER A 138 -5.26 -30.51 -13.63
N LYS A 139 -4.57 -29.51 -14.20
CA LYS A 139 -3.12 -29.49 -14.31
C LYS A 139 -2.51 -28.65 -13.19
N PRO A 140 -2.20 -29.22 -12.01
CA PRO A 140 -1.57 -28.49 -10.92
C PRO A 140 -0.20 -27.96 -11.38
N GLY A 141 0.03 -26.65 -11.19
CA GLY A 141 1.33 -26.01 -11.44
C GLY A 141 1.43 -25.06 -12.64
N LEU A 142 0.37 -24.85 -13.42
CA LEU A 142 0.39 -23.94 -14.59
C LEU A 142 -0.02 -22.49 -14.30
N ARG A 143 -0.71 -22.21 -13.20
CA ARG A 143 -1.21 -20.86 -12.90
C ARG A 143 -0.25 -20.06 -12.04
N PHE A 144 -0.18 -18.76 -12.34
CA PHE A 144 0.61 -17.80 -11.58
C PHE A 144 0.13 -17.75 -10.12
N ARG A 145 1.07 -17.62 -9.18
CA ARG A 145 0.77 -17.52 -7.74
C ARG A 145 1.29 -16.19 -7.22
N SER A 146 0.44 -15.42 -6.56
CA SER A 146 0.81 -14.14 -5.96
C SER A 146 1.93 -14.26 -4.92
N SER A 147 2.13 -15.44 -4.31
CA SER A 147 3.25 -15.70 -3.40
C SER A 147 4.62 -15.45 -4.04
N GLN A 148 4.76 -15.68 -5.36
CA GLN A 148 6.01 -15.42 -6.08
C GLN A 148 6.36 -13.93 -6.06
N VAL A 149 5.36 -13.06 -6.12
CA VAL A 149 5.52 -11.60 -6.07
C VAL A 149 5.84 -11.17 -4.64
N LEU A 150 5.13 -11.72 -3.65
CA LEU A 150 5.34 -11.39 -2.24
C LEU A 150 6.78 -11.65 -1.79
N ASP A 151 7.35 -12.78 -2.17
CA ASP A 151 8.72 -13.13 -1.79
C ASP A 151 9.75 -12.14 -2.36
N LYS A 152 9.48 -11.58 -3.56
CA LYS A 152 10.31 -10.53 -4.17
C LYS A 152 10.05 -9.15 -3.56
N LEU A 153 8.80 -8.84 -3.24
CA LEU A 153 8.43 -7.58 -2.61
C LEU A 153 8.98 -7.45 -1.20
N ARG A 154 8.98 -8.52 -0.39
CA ARG A 154 9.58 -8.52 0.95
C ARG A 154 11.02 -8.00 0.92
N ILE A 155 11.85 -8.55 0.03
CA ILE A 155 13.26 -8.13 -0.06
C ILE A 155 13.39 -6.75 -0.73
N SER A 156 12.62 -6.50 -1.79
CA SER A 156 12.80 -5.28 -2.57
C SER A 156 12.25 -4.04 -1.87
N LEU A 157 11.15 -4.12 -1.12
CA LEU A 157 10.56 -2.99 -0.39
C LEU A 157 11.45 -2.54 0.76
N ASP A 158 12.10 -3.48 1.47
CA ASP A 158 13.08 -3.15 2.52
C ASP A 158 14.26 -2.34 1.96
N CYS A 159 14.67 -2.65 0.72
CA CYS A 159 15.73 -1.94 0.02
C CYS A 159 15.21 -0.70 -0.74
N TYR A 160 13.89 -0.56 -0.89
CA TYR A 160 13.27 0.48 -1.68
C TYR A 160 13.20 1.77 -0.86
N GLN A 161 14.19 2.64 -1.06
CA GLN A 161 14.18 4.00 -0.54
C GLN A 161 13.72 4.96 -1.65
N PRO A 162 12.42 5.28 -1.78
CA PRO A 162 11.92 6.16 -2.84
C PRO A 162 12.58 7.55 -2.79
N GLU A 163 13.08 7.95 -1.63
CA GLU A 163 13.73 9.24 -1.37
C GLU A 163 15.17 9.31 -1.90
N ALA A 164 15.88 8.18 -2.01
CA ALA A 164 17.18 8.12 -2.66
C ALA A 164 17.06 8.28 -4.18
N LEU A 165 15.95 7.78 -4.75
CA LEU A 165 15.63 7.89 -6.17
C LEU A 165 15.03 9.25 -6.54
N SER A 166 14.33 9.94 -5.64
CA SER A 166 13.78 11.28 -5.86
C SER A 166 14.83 12.37 -6.15
N ARG A 167 16.11 12.14 -5.81
CA ARG A 167 17.22 13.07 -6.10
C ARG A 167 18.06 12.67 -7.32
N CYS A 168 17.87 11.45 -7.81
CA CYS A 168 18.57 10.98 -8.99
C CYS A 168 17.62 11.16 -10.16
N SER A 169 17.89 12.11 -11.05
CA SER A 169 17.37 12.01 -12.42
C SER A 169 17.79 10.63 -12.92
N THR A 170 16.86 9.70 -13.02
CA THR A 170 17.14 8.37 -13.56
C THR A 170 17.79 8.59 -14.92
N PRO A 171 19.01 8.08 -15.17
CA PRO A 171 19.58 8.15 -16.49
C PRO A 171 18.60 7.46 -17.43
N LEU A 172 18.08 8.21 -18.40
CA LEU A 172 17.26 7.70 -19.49
C LEU A 172 17.99 6.50 -20.08
N SER A 173 17.52 5.31 -19.74
CA SER A 173 17.98 4.09 -20.39
C SER A 173 17.49 4.15 -21.84
N PRO A 174 18.33 3.85 -22.83
CA PRO A 174 17.91 3.90 -24.22
C PRO A 174 17.03 2.66 -24.47
N SER A 175 15.70 2.84 -24.56
CA SER A 175 14.77 2.08 -25.41
C SER A 175 13.36 2.03 -24.83
N GLY A 176 12.39 2.50 -25.63
CA GLY A 176 10.99 2.07 -25.61
C GLY A 176 10.04 2.99 -24.84
N GLY A 177 9.20 3.73 -25.56
CA GLY A 177 8.09 4.57 -25.04
C GLY A 177 6.95 3.79 -24.36
N ALA A 178 7.26 2.74 -23.61
CA ALA A 178 6.29 1.89 -22.91
C ALA A 178 5.86 2.46 -21.54
N ALA A 179 6.75 3.19 -20.86
CA ALA A 179 6.43 3.81 -19.57
C ALA A 179 5.43 4.97 -19.70
N SER A 180 5.53 5.78 -20.76
CA SER A 180 4.53 6.82 -21.06
C SER A 180 3.19 6.20 -21.44
N THR A 181 3.16 5.13 -22.23
CA THR A 181 1.90 4.44 -22.57
C THR A 181 1.26 3.73 -21.39
N PHE A 182 2.01 3.31 -20.37
CA PHE A 182 1.45 2.71 -19.17
C PHE A 182 0.78 3.77 -18.28
N ALA A 183 1.44 4.92 -18.10
CA ALA A 183 0.86 6.08 -17.42
C ALA A 183 -0.36 6.64 -18.17
N ASP A 184 -0.31 6.71 -19.51
CA ASP A 184 -1.44 7.14 -20.35
C ASP A 184 -2.58 6.11 -20.36
N PHE A 185 -2.28 4.80 -20.28
CA PHE A 185 -3.29 3.74 -20.17
C PHE A 185 -4.01 3.77 -18.81
N LEU A 186 -3.30 4.04 -17.72
CA LEU A 186 -3.90 4.25 -16.39
C LEU A 186 -4.65 5.59 -16.32
N SER A 187 -4.15 6.64 -16.98
CA SER A 187 -4.76 7.98 -17.02
C SER A 187 -5.97 8.07 -17.96
N GLY A 188 -6.13 7.18 -18.94
CA GLY A 188 -7.24 7.17 -19.90
C GLY A 188 -8.60 6.77 -19.29
N THR A 189 -8.62 6.27 -18.06
CA THR A 189 -9.80 5.77 -17.34
C THR A 189 -10.38 6.75 -16.31
N ARG A 190 -9.96 8.02 -16.34
CA ARG A 190 -10.27 9.09 -15.35
C ARG A 190 -11.75 9.56 -15.29
N ASN A 191 -12.71 8.78 -15.78
CA ASN A 191 -14.13 9.15 -15.84
C ASN A 191 -15.05 8.39 -14.88
N GLN A 192 -14.53 7.74 -13.84
CA GLN A 192 -15.34 7.28 -12.71
C GLN A 192 -15.18 8.24 -11.53
N THR A 193 -16.26 8.99 -11.29
CA THR A 193 -16.57 9.81 -10.12
C THR A 193 -15.83 9.37 -8.84
N ASP A 194 -15.02 10.27 -8.28
CA ASP A 194 -14.17 10.01 -7.11
C ASP A 194 -14.99 9.79 -5.83
N PHE A 195 -15.35 8.54 -5.58
CA PHE A 195 -16.06 8.08 -4.37
C PHE A 195 -15.12 7.59 -3.26
N LEU A 196 -13.81 7.88 -3.36
CA LEU A 196 -12.88 7.59 -2.27
C LEU A 196 -12.92 8.71 -1.23
N PRO A 197 -12.75 8.37 0.07
CA PRO A 197 -12.73 9.34 1.17
C PRO A 197 -11.43 10.17 1.22
N PHE A 198 -10.50 9.96 0.30
CA PHE A 198 -9.23 10.68 0.21
C PHE A 198 -8.92 11.04 -1.24
N TYR A 199 -7.96 11.96 -1.42
CA TYR A 199 -7.53 12.43 -2.73
C TYR A 199 -6.39 11.57 -3.27
N GLU A 200 -6.56 11.06 -4.49
CA GLU A 200 -5.48 10.43 -5.24
C GLU A 200 -4.62 11.53 -5.87
N MET A 201 -3.50 11.86 -5.23
CA MET A 201 -2.56 12.85 -5.75
C MET A 201 -1.35 12.16 -6.38
N ASP A 202 -1.16 12.37 -7.69
CA ASP A 202 0.01 11.95 -8.45
C ASP A 202 1.27 12.67 -7.92
N SER A 203 1.93 12.11 -6.92
CA SER A 203 3.14 12.71 -6.34
C SER A 203 4.35 11.79 -6.49
N CYS A 204 5.17 12.15 -7.49
CA CYS A 204 6.52 11.65 -7.81
C CYS A 204 6.62 10.29 -8.53
N THR A 205 7.57 10.23 -9.46
CA THR A 205 7.93 9.12 -10.38
C THR A 205 8.61 7.92 -9.70
N ALA A 206 8.28 7.63 -8.44
CA ALA A 206 8.84 6.51 -7.68
C ALA A 206 7.97 6.10 -6.48
N SER A 207 6.67 5.88 -6.67
CA SER A 207 5.77 5.51 -5.56
C SER A 207 5.87 4.02 -5.18
N ARG A 208 5.51 3.65 -3.93
CA ARG A 208 5.40 2.23 -3.50
C ARG A 208 4.44 1.46 -4.41
N GLN A 209 3.36 2.12 -4.84
CA GLN A 209 2.36 1.59 -5.76
C GLN A 209 2.99 1.24 -7.13
N GLU A 210 3.75 2.16 -7.72
CA GLU A 210 4.47 1.92 -8.99
C GLU A 210 5.47 0.77 -8.87
N HIS A 211 6.19 0.67 -7.75
CA HIS A 211 7.12 -0.43 -7.50
C HIS A 211 6.40 -1.78 -7.45
N ILE A 212 5.29 -1.87 -6.69
CA ILE A 212 4.45 -3.07 -6.61
C ILE A 212 3.92 -3.46 -8.00
N ILE A 213 3.42 -2.50 -8.77
CA ILE A 213 2.97 -2.68 -10.15
C ILE A 213 4.08 -3.24 -11.02
N SER A 214 5.28 -2.66 -10.94
CA SER A 214 6.43 -3.06 -11.77
C SER A 214 6.90 -4.49 -11.48
N VAL A 215 6.91 -4.89 -10.20
CA VAL A 215 7.32 -6.24 -9.78
C VAL A 215 6.26 -7.26 -10.21
N ASN A 216 4.97 -6.96 -10.01
CA ASN A 216 3.88 -7.80 -10.52
C ASN A 216 3.96 -7.99 -12.03
N LEU A 217 4.14 -6.89 -12.77
CA LEU A 217 4.23 -6.91 -14.23
C LEU A 217 5.40 -7.79 -14.70
N ARG A 218 6.56 -7.64 -14.05
CA ARG A 218 7.76 -8.42 -14.37
C ARG A 218 7.56 -9.91 -14.10
N GLU A 219 7.16 -10.29 -12.89
CA GLU A 219 7.03 -11.69 -12.50
C GLU A 219 5.93 -12.40 -13.30
N LEU A 220 4.80 -11.74 -13.53
CA LEU A 220 3.72 -12.30 -14.33
C LEU A 220 4.12 -12.43 -15.80
N SER A 221 4.80 -11.44 -16.38
CA SER A 221 5.33 -11.53 -17.75
C SER A 221 6.32 -12.70 -17.88
N MET A 222 7.24 -12.85 -16.92
CA MET A 222 8.21 -13.95 -16.89
C MET A 222 7.52 -15.31 -16.78
N HIS A 223 6.50 -15.42 -15.91
CA HIS A 223 5.73 -16.64 -15.76
C HIS A 223 4.99 -17.02 -17.07
N LEU A 224 4.29 -16.07 -17.68
CA LEU A 224 3.60 -16.27 -18.95
C LEU A 224 4.57 -16.64 -20.07
N LEU A 225 5.72 -15.97 -20.16
CA LEU A 225 6.74 -16.26 -21.17
C LEU A 225 7.31 -17.67 -21.01
N LYS A 226 7.63 -18.09 -19.78
CA LYS A 226 8.19 -19.41 -19.49
C LYS A 226 7.22 -20.52 -19.89
N GLN A 227 5.96 -20.42 -19.48
CA GLN A 227 4.91 -21.40 -19.82
C GLN A 227 4.58 -21.43 -21.33
N THR A 228 4.67 -20.27 -21.99
CA THR A 228 4.52 -20.20 -23.45
C THR A 228 5.70 -20.88 -24.14
N SER A 229 6.94 -20.64 -23.69
CA SER A 229 8.15 -21.23 -24.29
C SER A 229 8.22 -22.76 -24.14
N ASP A 230 7.79 -23.31 -23.00
CA ASP A 230 7.73 -24.76 -22.77
C ASP A 230 6.70 -25.44 -23.68
N THR A 231 5.59 -24.75 -23.98
CA THR A 231 4.56 -25.22 -24.92
C THR A 231 5.01 -25.08 -26.39
N THR A 232 5.88 -24.12 -26.70
CA THR A 232 6.23 -23.69 -28.07
C THR A 232 7.46 -24.40 -28.65
N ARG A 233 8.09 -25.35 -27.91
CA ARG A 233 9.12 -26.26 -28.48
C ARG A 233 8.64 -27.12 -29.67
N LYS A 234 7.38 -26.99 -30.10
CA LYS A 234 6.82 -27.74 -31.22
C LYS A 234 6.51 -26.93 -32.50
N PHE A 235 6.39 -25.59 -32.52
CA PHE A 235 6.14 -24.83 -33.78
C PHE A 235 6.56 -23.34 -33.73
N GLN A 236 6.99 -22.81 -34.89
CA GLN A 236 7.58 -21.48 -35.16
C GLN A 236 6.65 -20.25 -34.93
N MET A 237 6.25 -19.96 -33.69
CA MET A 237 5.36 -18.81 -33.37
C MET A 237 5.87 -17.95 -32.19
N ALA A 238 7.19 -17.74 -32.07
CA ALA A 238 7.78 -17.09 -30.92
C ALA A 238 7.53 -15.56 -30.87
N ASP A 239 7.63 -14.84 -31.98
CA ASP A 239 7.64 -13.36 -31.98
C ASP A 239 6.28 -12.71 -31.67
N GLN A 240 5.18 -13.30 -32.16
CA GLN A 240 3.84 -12.81 -31.82
C GLN A 240 3.49 -13.11 -30.36
N SER A 241 4.08 -14.15 -29.75
CA SER A 241 3.74 -14.54 -28.37
C SER A 241 4.19 -13.54 -27.32
N ALA A 242 5.36 -12.91 -27.48
CA ALA A 242 5.92 -11.97 -26.51
C ALA A 242 5.09 -10.69 -26.38
N MET A 243 4.60 -10.16 -27.51
CA MET A 243 3.69 -8.99 -27.52
C MET A 243 2.36 -9.29 -26.83
N HIS A 244 1.78 -10.47 -27.07
CA HIS A 244 0.55 -10.88 -26.38
C HIS A 244 0.78 -11.13 -24.89
N VAL A 245 1.94 -11.68 -24.49
CA VAL A 245 2.32 -11.85 -23.08
C VAL A 245 2.37 -10.51 -22.37
N HIS A 246 3.07 -9.52 -22.94
CA HIS A 246 3.14 -8.20 -22.34
C HIS A 246 1.76 -7.54 -22.27
N ALA A 247 0.95 -7.61 -23.33
CA ALA A 247 -0.39 -7.04 -23.36
C ALA A 247 -1.32 -7.66 -22.29
N VAL A 248 -1.30 -9.00 -22.14
CA VAL A 248 -2.08 -9.71 -21.11
C VAL A 248 -1.59 -9.30 -19.71
N ALA A 249 -0.27 -9.24 -19.51
CA ALA A 249 0.31 -8.91 -18.23
C ALA A 249 -0.03 -7.47 -17.80
N THR A 250 0.17 -6.51 -18.70
CA THR A 250 -0.16 -5.10 -18.50
C THR A 250 -1.64 -4.92 -18.17
N ARG A 251 -2.54 -5.61 -18.88
CA ARG A 251 -3.98 -5.55 -18.60
C ARG A 251 -4.35 -6.18 -17.27
N TYR A 252 -3.72 -7.30 -16.90
CA TYR A 252 -3.99 -7.93 -15.61
C TYR A 252 -3.52 -7.05 -14.45
N VAL A 253 -2.31 -6.51 -14.52
CA VAL A 253 -1.80 -5.62 -13.46
C VAL A 253 -2.60 -4.31 -13.39
N GLY A 254 -3.02 -3.76 -14.53
CA GLY A 254 -3.95 -2.62 -14.55
C GLY A 254 -5.30 -2.96 -13.91
N ALA A 255 -5.84 -4.16 -14.19
CA ALA A 255 -7.05 -4.63 -13.55
C ALA A 255 -6.86 -4.83 -12.03
N GLN A 256 -5.70 -5.30 -11.56
CA GLN A 256 -5.43 -5.41 -10.11
C GLN A 256 -5.57 -4.06 -9.40
N LEU A 257 -5.03 -2.99 -9.98
CA LEU A 257 -5.15 -1.63 -9.42
C LEU A 257 -6.60 -1.15 -9.41
N GLU A 258 -7.28 -1.26 -10.55
CA GLU A 258 -8.67 -0.80 -10.68
C GLU A 258 -9.60 -1.56 -9.71
N GLN A 259 -9.42 -2.87 -9.58
CA GLN A 259 -10.22 -3.71 -8.69
C GLN A 259 -9.88 -3.46 -7.22
N SER A 260 -8.63 -3.13 -6.89
CA SER A 260 -8.25 -2.66 -5.56
C SER A 260 -8.97 -1.35 -5.22
N ARG A 261 -9.02 -0.39 -6.17
CA ARG A 261 -9.74 0.89 -6.02
C ARG A 261 -11.23 0.67 -5.82
N GLN A 262 -11.85 -0.16 -6.65
CA GLN A 262 -13.28 -0.48 -6.56
C GLN A 262 -13.62 -1.16 -5.22
N LEU A 263 -12.82 -2.13 -4.77
CA LEU A 263 -13.05 -2.77 -3.49
C LEU A 263 -12.89 -1.79 -2.32
N CYS A 264 -11.90 -0.90 -2.38
CA CYS A 264 -11.73 0.14 -1.38
C CYS A 264 -12.99 1.02 -1.28
N GLN A 265 -13.58 1.42 -2.41
CA GLN A 265 -14.84 2.19 -2.43
C GLN A 265 -15.99 1.41 -1.80
N ILE A 266 -16.14 0.12 -2.12
CA ILE A 266 -17.18 -0.76 -1.54
C ILE A 266 -17.01 -0.84 -0.02
N VAL A 267 -15.78 -1.06 0.47
CA VAL A 267 -15.48 -1.17 1.90
C VAL A 267 -15.67 0.17 2.61
N CYS A 268 -15.30 1.30 2.00
CA CYS A 268 -15.59 2.63 2.54
C CYS A 268 -17.08 2.90 2.65
N LYS A 269 -17.85 2.59 1.60
CA LYS A 269 -19.32 2.72 1.61
C LYS A 269 -19.96 1.86 2.69
N ALA A 270 -19.48 0.63 2.85
CA ALA A 270 -19.86 -0.26 3.93
C ALA A 270 -19.54 0.29 5.33
N ALA A 271 -18.44 1.03 5.46
CA ALA A 271 -18.01 1.70 6.69
C ALA A 271 -18.74 3.03 6.95
N THR A 272 -19.92 3.24 6.34
CA THR A 272 -20.77 4.44 6.45
C THR A 272 -20.24 5.71 5.77
N TYR A 273 -19.20 5.62 4.95
CA TYR A 273 -18.81 6.75 4.10
C TYR A 273 -19.79 6.86 2.93
N ASP A 274 -20.66 7.86 2.95
CA ASP A 274 -21.50 8.18 1.79
C ASP A 274 -21.01 9.48 1.14
N PRO A 275 -20.48 9.44 -0.09
CA PRO A 275 -20.06 10.65 -0.81
C PRO A 275 -21.19 11.67 -1.02
N ALA A 276 -22.46 11.29 -0.83
CA ALA A 276 -23.60 12.21 -0.84
C ALA A 276 -23.82 12.95 0.49
N GLU A 277 -23.46 12.33 1.63
CA GLU A 277 -23.64 12.90 2.97
C GLU A 277 -22.35 13.55 3.49
N ASP A 278 -21.20 12.96 3.20
CA ASP A 278 -19.88 13.40 3.63
C ASP A 278 -19.25 14.33 2.60
N VAL A 279 -19.41 15.64 2.81
CA VAL A 279 -18.81 16.69 1.95
C VAL A 279 -17.29 16.77 2.14
N ASP A 280 -16.80 16.42 3.33
CA ASP A 280 -15.39 16.48 3.68
C ASP A 280 -14.61 15.24 3.20
N LYS A 281 -13.36 15.44 2.79
CA LYS A 281 -12.44 14.37 2.36
C LYS A 281 -11.08 14.49 3.04
N GLY A 282 -10.36 13.39 3.07
CA GLY A 282 -9.02 13.27 3.63
C GLY A 282 -9.02 13.30 5.14
N PHE A 283 -8.03 13.97 5.73
CA PHE A 283 -7.86 13.99 7.18
C PHE A 283 -8.94 14.77 7.93
N ILE A 284 -9.61 15.72 7.26
CA ILE A 284 -10.72 16.49 7.84
C ILE A 284 -11.90 15.57 8.15
N LEU A 285 -12.24 14.67 7.22
CA LEU A 285 -13.27 13.65 7.43
C LEU A 285 -12.98 12.84 8.70
N ILE A 286 -11.74 12.38 8.88
CA ILE A 286 -11.34 11.56 10.03
C ILE A 286 -11.54 12.31 11.35
N ASN A 287 -11.25 13.61 11.37
CA ASN A 287 -11.41 14.46 12.54
C ASN A 287 -12.90 14.68 12.89
N ASN A 288 -13.77 14.73 11.87
CA ASN A 288 -15.20 14.98 12.03
C ASN A 288 -16.00 13.71 12.40
N LEU A 289 -15.43 12.52 12.19
CA LEU A 289 -16.08 11.25 12.54
C LEU A 289 -16.12 11.01 14.05
N GLU A 290 -17.25 10.49 14.52
CA GLU A 290 -17.43 9.96 15.89
C GLU A 290 -16.46 8.80 16.18
N GLU A 291 -16.05 8.63 17.44
CA GLU A 291 -15.05 7.63 17.85
C GLU A 291 -15.43 6.19 17.47
N ASP A 292 -16.68 5.79 17.70
CA ASP A 292 -17.18 4.46 17.36
C ASP A 292 -17.14 4.20 15.85
N ARG A 293 -17.57 5.20 15.06
CA ARG A 293 -17.53 5.13 13.59
C ARG A 293 -16.10 5.05 13.09
N ARG A 294 -15.20 5.84 13.68
CA ARG A 294 -13.77 5.85 13.36
C ARG A 294 -13.14 4.47 13.61
N TYR A 295 -13.51 3.82 14.72
CA TYR A 295 -13.05 2.48 15.06
C TYR A 295 -13.55 1.40 14.07
N ILE A 296 -14.84 1.39 13.75
CA ILE A 296 -15.40 0.48 12.75
C ILE A 296 -14.73 0.70 11.39
N PHE A 297 -14.54 1.96 11.01
CA PHE A 297 -13.91 2.31 9.74
C PHE A 297 -12.46 1.83 9.67
N PHE A 298 -11.68 2.04 10.74
CA PHE A 298 -10.32 1.53 10.84
C PHE A 298 -10.29 0.00 10.70
N LYS A 299 -11.17 -0.71 11.41
CA LYS A 299 -11.21 -2.18 11.37
C LYS A 299 -11.56 -2.72 9.99
N LEU A 300 -12.51 -2.11 9.28
CA LEU A 300 -12.84 -2.51 7.91
C LEU A 300 -11.69 -2.26 6.93
N LEU A 301 -11.05 -1.09 7.01
CA LEU A 301 -9.89 -0.78 6.17
C LEU A 301 -8.67 -1.64 6.49
N GLU A 302 -8.48 -2.03 7.75
CA GLU A 302 -7.44 -2.98 8.16
C GLU A 302 -7.64 -4.35 7.48
N LYS A 303 -8.87 -4.86 7.43
CA LYS A 303 -9.18 -6.13 6.75
C LYS A 303 -8.93 -6.04 5.24
N TYR A 304 -9.26 -4.90 4.63
CA TYR A 304 -8.95 -4.62 3.24
C TYR A 304 -7.43 -4.54 2.99
N TYR A 305 -6.69 -3.82 3.83
CA TYR A 305 -5.23 -3.71 3.74
C TYR A 305 -4.56 -5.10 3.81
N MET A 306 -4.98 -5.93 4.76
CA MET A 306 -4.51 -7.31 4.92
C MET A 306 -4.77 -8.17 3.67
N ALA A 307 -5.95 -8.02 3.04
CA ALA A 307 -6.29 -8.74 1.82
C ALA A 307 -5.39 -8.32 0.65
N VAL A 308 -5.24 -7.00 0.43
CA VAL A 308 -4.43 -6.42 -0.65
C VAL A 308 -2.96 -6.78 -0.50
N GLU A 309 -2.39 -6.60 0.70
CA GLU A 309 -0.99 -6.91 0.99
C GLU A 309 -0.70 -8.39 0.80
N SER A 310 -1.60 -9.28 1.23
CA SER A 310 -1.43 -10.73 1.06
C SER A 310 -1.46 -11.22 -0.40
N LEU A 311 -2.01 -10.43 -1.32
CA LEU A 311 -2.05 -10.74 -2.75
C LEU A 311 -1.02 -9.95 -3.56
N ALA A 312 -0.23 -9.08 -2.91
CA ALA A 312 0.64 -8.11 -3.58
C ALA A 312 -0.11 -7.17 -4.53
N PHE A 313 -1.36 -6.83 -4.24
CA PHE A 313 -2.12 -5.88 -5.06
C PHE A 313 -1.66 -4.44 -4.76
N PRO A 314 -1.66 -3.54 -5.76
CA PRO A 314 -1.34 -2.15 -5.54
C PRO A 314 -2.52 -1.40 -4.90
N LEU A 315 -2.26 -0.73 -3.78
CA LEU A 315 -3.26 0.12 -3.09
C LEU A 315 -3.55 1.40 -3.88
N PRO A 316 -4.75 2.00 -3.74
CA PRO A 316 -5.05 3.33 -4.25
C PRO A 316 -4.08 4.39 -3.72
N GLN A 317 -3.83 5.44 -4.49
CA GLN A 317 -2.88 6.46 -4.09
C GLN A 317 -3.44 7.29 -2.92
N GLY A 318 -2.62 7.56 -1.91
CA GLY A 318 -3.06 8.27 -0.69
C GLY A 318 -3.79 7.40 0.35
N PHE A 319 -4.13 6.14 0.02
CA PHE A 319 -4.73 5.21 0.98
C PHE A 319 -3.86 5.03 2.22
N THR A 320 -2.55 4.83 2.06
CA THR A 320 -1.63 4.57 3.17
C THR A 320 -1.52 5.76 4.13
N SER A 321 -1.51 6.99 3.62
CA SER A 321 -1.57 8.20 4.45
C SER A 321 -2.88 8.28 5.22
N PHE A 322 -4.01 8.11 4.52
CA PHE A 322 -5.34 8.15 5.10
C PHE A 322 -5.51 7.11 6.20
N PHE A 323 -5.14 5.86 5.91
CA PHE A 323 -5.21 4.73 6.85
C PHE A 323 -4.31 4.95 8.07
N THR A 324 -3.10 5.49 7.88
CA THR A 324 -2.17 5.78 8.98
C THR A 324 -2.70 6.88 9.91
N TYR A 325 -3.25 7.96 9.35
CA TYR A 325 -3.84 9.03 10.16
C TYR A 325 -5.13 8.57 10.86
N LEU A 326 -5.95 7.76 10.19
CA LEU A 326 -7.12 7.12 10.79
C LEU A 326 -6.69 6.27 11.99
N GLY A 327 -5.66 5.43 11.82
CA GLY A 327 -5.07 4.66 12.92
C GLY A 327 -4.65 5.53 14.10
N TYR A 328 -3.86 6.59 13.84
CA TYR A 328 -3.40 7.54 14.87
C TYR A 328 -4.56 8.15 15.69
N ARG A 329 -5.68 8.49 15.04
CA ARG A 329 -6.86 9.08 15.69
C ARG A 329 -7.79 8.07 16.35
N THR A 330 -7.59 6.78 16.14
CA THR A 330 -8.53 5.72 16.54
C THR A 330 -8.04 4.88 17.70
N MET A 331 -6.76 4.54 17.71
CA MET A 331 -6.18 3.62 18.70
C MET A 331 -5.30 4.35 19.70
N GLU A 332 -5.05 3.71 20.85
CA GLU A 332 -4.08 4.20 21.81
C GLU A 332 -2.68 4.27 21.21
N PHE A 333 -1.89 5.26 21.65
CA PHE A 333 -0.59 5.56 21.07
C PHE A 333 0.37 4.36 21.09
N GLU A 334 0.34 3.54 22.15
CA GLU A 334 1.18 2.35 22.28
C GLU A 334 0.86 1.30 21.21
N MET A 335 -0.44 1.10 20.92
CA MET A 335 -0.86 0.22 19.84
C MET A 335 -0.48 0.79 18.48
N PHE A 336 -0.68 2.09 18.27
CA PHE A 336 -0.31 2.76 17.02
C PHE A 336 1.18 2.63 16.73
N GLU A 337 2.01 2.79 17.76
CA GLU A 337 3.45 2.60 17.64
C GLU A 337 3.82 1.18 17.17
N GLN A 338 3.16 0.15 17.70
CA GLN A 338 3.36 -1.23 17.25
C GLN A 338 3.00 -1.40 15.76
N TYR A 339 1.92 -0.76 15.29
CA TYR A 339 1.53 -0.78 13.87
C TYR A 339 2.57 -0.09 12.99
N VAL A 340 3.18 1.00 13.47
CA VAL A 340 4.26 1.70 12.75
C VAL A 340 5.53 0.84 12.70
N VAL A 341 5.94 0.25 13.83
CA VAL A 341 7.13 -0.60 13.90
C VAL A 341 7.00 -1.84 13.03
N ASN A 342 5.80 -2.43 12.96
CA ASN A 342 5.51 -3.59 12.10
C ASN A 342 5.24 -3.22 10.63
N HIS A 343 5.44 -1.97 10.23
CA HIS A 343 5.22 -1.47 8.85
C HIS A 343 3.79 -1.62 8.31
N VAL A 344 2.81 -1.78 9.20
CA VAL A 344 1.38 -1.77 8.83
C VAL A 344 0.91 -0.34 8.58
N CYS A 345 1.35 0.59 9.43
CA CYS A 345 1.13 2.02 9.26
C CYS A 345 2.42 2.71 8.80
N GLU A 346 2.36 3.42 7.68
CA GLU A 346 3.51 4.12 7.11
C GLU A 346 3.43 5.61 7.46
N LEU A 347 4.37 6.10 8.26
CA LEU A 347 4.48 7.52 8.61
C LEU A 347 4.97 8.35 7.42
N GLN A 348 4.04 8.72 6.54
CA GLN A 348 4.28 9.60 5.41
C GLN A 348 4.45 11.07 5.86
N VAL A 349 5.05 11.89 4.99
CA VAL A 349 5.42 13.29 5.32
C VAL A 349 4.19 14.16 5.59
N ASP A 350 3.14 13.96 4.80
CA ASP A 350 1.83 14.61 4.94
C ASP A 350 1.16 14.28 6.28
N VAL A 351 1.13 13.01 6.67
CA VAL A 351 0.57 12.57 7.96
C VAL A 351 1.34 13.20 9.11
N MET A 352 2.67 13.11 9.07
CA MET A 352 3.52 13.68 10.12
C MET A 352 3.39 15.20 10.22
N LYS A 353 3.24 15.91 9.10
CA LYS A 353 3.02 17.37 9.14
C LYS A 353 1.77 17.74 9.91
N ILE A 354 0.68 16.99 9.73
CA ILE A 354 -0.58 17.26 10.40
C ILE A 354 -0.47 16.93 11.88
N ILE A 355 0.11 15.78 12.23
CA ILE A 355 0.36 15.40 13.63
C ILE A 355 1.24 16.44 14.32
N LEU A 356 2.29 16.93 13.67
CA LEU A 356 3.20 17.94 14.25
C LEU A 356 2.52 19.32 14.41
N ALA A 357 1.59 19.66 13.51
CA ALA A 357 0.86 20.93 13.53
C ALA A 357 -0.29 20.99 14.55
N GLU A 358 -0.65 19.87 15.20
CA GLU A 358 -1.64 19.86 16.28
C GLU A 358 -1.17 20.73 17.46
N GLU A 359 -2.00 21.70 17.87
CA GLU A 359 -1.68 22.75 18.87
C GLU A 359 -1.56 22.23 20.32
N ASP A 360 -1.78 20.95 20.56
CA ASP A 360 -1.60 20.34 21.88
C ASP A 360 -0.11 20.17 22.23
N GLU A 361 0.48 21.18 22.86
CA GLU A 361 1.90 21.19 23.28
C GLU A 361 2.15 20.60 24.68
N SER A 362 1.28 19.73 25.17
CA SER A 362 1.53 18.99 26.42
C SER A 362 2.87 18.23 26.34
N LYS A 363 3.64 18.22 27.43
CA LYS A 363 4.94 17.52 27.52
C LYS A 363 4.84 16.05 27.07
N GLU A 364 3.71 15.40 27.37
CA GLU A 364 3.43 14.03 26.93
C GLU A 364 3.22 13.92 25.40
N ASN A 365 2.48 14.86 24.81
CA ASN A 365 2.23 14.86 23.37
C ASN A 365 3.52 15.18 22.58
N THR A 366 4.32 16.11 23.09
CA THR A 366 5.63 16.41 22.50
C THR A 366 6.56 15.20 22.55
N ALA A 367 6.55 14.43 23.65
CA ALA A 367 7.28 13.16 23.73
C ALA A 367 6.77 12.14 22.70
N LYS A 368 5.44 12.01 22.51
CA LYS A 368 4.84 11.15 21.48
C LYS A 368 5.26 11.55 20.07
N LYS A 369 5.19 12.84 19.73
CA LYS A 369 5.64 13.42 18.44
C LYS A 369 7.13 13.12 18.17
N LEU A 370 7.99 13.31 19.18
CA LEU A 370 9.42 12.98 19.07
C LEU A 370 9.67 11.49 18.88
N LYS A 371 8.90 10.64 19.56
CA LYS A 371 8.98 9.18 19.41
C LYS A 371 8.64 8.77 17.97
N LEU A 372 7.56 9.31 17.40
CA LEU A 372 7.21 9.08 16.00
C LEU A 372 8.29 9.57 15.03
N LEU A 373 8.88 10.75 15.28
CA LEU A 373 10.01 11.25 14.48
C LEU A 373 11.23 10.33 14.54
N SER A 374 11.47 9.64 15.66
CA SER A 374 12.60 8.72 15.82
C SER A 374 12.43 7.41 15.02
N LEU A 375 11.19 7.03 14.70
CA LEU A 375 10.88 5.84 13.91
C LEU A 375 11.06 6.08 12.39
N LEU A 376 11.21 7.33 11.97
CA LEU A 376 11.37 7.70 10.57
C LEU A 376 12.82 7.54 10.09
N PRO A 377 13.03 7.29 8.78
CA PRO A 377 14.34 7.42 8.18
C PRO A 377 14.93 8.80 8.44
N ARG A 378 16.23 8.86 8.78
CA ARG A 378 16.92 10.08 9.22
C ARG A 378 16.71 11.28 8.29
N GLN A 379 16.69 11.05 6.98
CA GLN A 379 16.48 12.12 5.99
C GLN A 379 15.06 12.70 6.06
N ARG A 380 14.03 11.85 6.20
CA ARG A 380 12.63 12.29 6.35
C ARG A 380 12.42 13.02 7.67
N ALA A 381 12.93 12.45 8.77
CA ALA A 381 12.88 13.05 10.09
C ALA A 381 13.48 14.46 10.09
N LYS A 382 14.67 14.63 9.50
CA LYS A 382 15.34 15.94 9.38
C LYS A 382 14.53 16.96 8.59
N ARG A 383 13.91 16.56 7.48
CA ARG A 383 13.06 17.45 6.67
C ARG A 383 11.83 17.93 7.44
N LEU A 384 11.20 17.04 8.21
CA LEU A 384 10.06 17.37 9.05
C LEU A 384 10.47 18.27 10.23
N LEU A 385 11.60 17.95 10.88
CA LEU A 385 12.15 18.76 11.97
C LEU A 385 12.46 20.19 11.54
N ASN A 386 12.97 20.39 10.31
CA ASN A 386 13.20 21.71 9.73
C ASN A 386 11.93 22.51 9.44
N GLN A 387 10.78 21.86 9.35
CA GLN A 387 9.48 22.49 9.10
C GLN A 387 8.65 22.64 10.37
N TRP A 388 9.09 22.03 11.48
CA TRP A 388 8.40 22.06 12.76
C TRP A 388 8.86 23.27 13.58
N ASN A 389 7.95 24.25 13.72
CA ASN A 389 8.19 25.49 14.47
C ASN A 389 7.88 25.28 15.96
N HIS A 390 8.59 24.37 16.62
CA HIS A 390 8.46 24.11 18.06
C HIS A 390 9.81 24.32 18.75
N PRO A 391 9.88 24.84 20.00
CA PRO A 391 11.13 25.13 20.71
C PRO A 391 12.07 23.92 20.77
N ILE A 392 11.57 22.75 21.16
CA ILE A 392 12.34 21.49 21.12
C ILE A 392 12.87 21.17 19.71
N GLY A 393 12.10 21.46 18.66
CA GLY A 393 12.54 21.29 17.28
C GLY A 393 13.71 22.20 16.91
N VAL A 394 13.71 23.45 17.38
CA VAL A 394 14.82 24.40 17.25
C VAL A 394 16.08 23.88 17.97
N VAL A 395 15.93 23.45 19.23
CA VAL A 395 17.01 22.89 20.05
C VAL A 395 17.64 21.66 19.39
N LEU A 396 16.83 20.74 18.86
CA LEU A 396 17.34 19.55 18.18
C LEU A 396 18.08 19.87 16.89
N ARG A 397 17.61 20.84 16.10
CA ARG A 397 18.31 21.32 14.90
C ARG A 397 19.65 21.95 15.23
N ALA A 398 19.69 22.80 16.25
CA ALA A 398 20.91 23.42 16.74
C ALA A 398 21.93 22.39 17.23
N ARG A 399 21.48 21.38 17.99
CA ARG A 399 22.32 20.26 18.43
C ARG A 399 22.86 19.44 17.25
N GLU A 400 22.04 19.12 16.27
CA GLU A 400 22.48 18.40 15.08
C GLU A 400 23.50 19.22 14.28
N HIS A 401 23.24 20.51 14.10
CA HIS A 401 24.13 21.43 13.39
C HIS A 401 25.50 21.55 14.08
N ALA A 402 25.53 21.77 15.39
CA ALA A 402 26.76 21.76 16.16
C ALA A 402 27.49 20.41 16.10
N TYR A 403 26.78 19.29 16.22
CA TYR A 403 27.36 17.95 16.10
C TYR A 403 28.01 17.72 14.72
N ASN A 404 27.36 18.17 13.63
CA ASN A 404 27.92 18.04 12.27
C ASN A 404 29.21 18.85 12.11
N ILE A 405 29.28 20.06 12.69
CA ILE A 405 30.50 20.88 12.73
C ILE A 405 31.61 20.18 13.52
N LEU A 406 31.30 19.72 14.73
CA LEU A 406 32.28 19.09 15.62
C LEU A 406 32.82 17.76 15.06
N SER A 407 32.00 17.03 14.31
CA SER A 407 32.38 15.78 13.64
C SER A 407 33.06 15.99 12.29
N GLY A 408 33.18 17.23 11.80
CA GLY A 408 33.80 17.54 10.51
C GLY A 408 32.96 17.13 9.29
N VAL A 409 31.68 16.80 9.49
CA VAL A 409 30.73 16.53 8.41
C VAL A 409 30.19 17.87 7.92
N THR A 410 30.86 18.48 6.94
CA THR A 410 30.40 19.73 6.32
C THR A 410 29.05 19.47 5.63
N GLY A 411 27.97 20.02 6.19
CA GLY A 411 26.65 19.96 5.57
C GLY A 411 26.63 20.70 4.23
N LEU A 412 25.78 20.27 3.29
CA LEU A 412 25.50 21.07 2.10
C LEU A 412 24.97 22.45 2.51
N PRO A 413 25.36 23.53 1.80
CA PRO A 413 24.97 24.89 2.14
C PRO A 413 23.45 25.03 2.07
N THR A 414 22.80 25.20 3.22
CA THR A 414 21.43 25.69 3.30
C THR A 414 21.42 27.11 2.74
N ARG A 415 20.65 27.33 1.67
CA ARG A 415 20.38 28.67 1.14
C ARG A 415 19.88 29.54 2.29
N SER A 416 20.73 30.48 2.70
CA SER A 416 20.42 31.54 3.65
C SER A 416 19.08 32.18 3.29
N ARG A 417 18.09 32.00 4.16
CA ARG A 417 16.94 32.88 4.20
C ARG A 417 17.44 34.14 4.90
N ASN A 418 17.82 35.14 4.12
CA ASN A 418 18.18 36.47 4.60
C ASN A 418 17.10 36.98 5.56
N GLN A 419 17.32 36.80 6.85
CA GLN A 419 16.71 37.61 7.88
C GLN A 419 17.74 38.64 8.28
N ASN A 420 17.36 39.91 8.17
CA ASN A 420 18.19 41.05 8.52
C ASN A 420 18.63 40.92 9.99
N LEU A 421 19.90 40.58 10.23
CA LEU A 421 20.50 40.71 11.54
C LEU A 421 20.52 42.20 11.94
N PRO A 422 20.06 42.57 13.16
CA PRO A 422 20.55 43.78 13.77
C PRO A 422 22.06 43.60 14.05
N SER A 423 22.84 44.57 13.59
CA SER A 423 24.28 44.73 13.79
C SER A 423 24.75 44.27 15.19
N ILE A 424 25.35 43.08 15.27
CA ILE A 424 26.16 42.66 16.41
C ILE A 424 27.42 43.54 16.40
N LYS A 425 27.38 44.65 17.15
CA LYS A 425 28.56 45.45 17.46
C LYS A 425 29.40 44.68 18.49
N GLY A 426 30.60 44.27 18.10
CA GLY A 426 31.69 44.04 19.05
C GLY A 426 32.36 42.67 19.02
N LEU A 427 32.90 42.24 17.88
CA LEU A 427 34.10 41.39 17.89
C LEU A 427 35.30 42.30 18.22
N GLY A 428 35.52 42.51 19.53
CA GLY A 428 36.60 43.35 20.05
C GLY A 428 37.26 42.69 21.24
N SER A 429 38.48 42.18 21.01
CA SER A 429 39.52 41.85 21.99
C SER A 429 39.13 41.05 23.24
N PHE A 430 39.64 39.82 23.29
CA PHE A 430 39.76 39.02 24.50
C PHE A 430 40.57 39.77 25.58
N SER A 431 39.89 40.16 26.66
CA SER A 431 40.51 40.35 27.99
C SER A 431 39.96 39.26 28.90
N SER A 432 40.81 38.28 29.16
CA SER A 432 40.62 37.15 30.05
C SER A 432 40.49 37.59 31.51
N SER A 433 39.27 37.85 31.97
CA SER A 433 38.87 37.79 33.38
C SER A 433 37.43 38.31 33.52
N ASN A 434 36.47 37.38 33.53
CA ASN A 434 35.18 37.41 34.25
C ASN A 434 34.11 36.71 33.41
N ASN A 435 33.83 35.46 33.78
CA ASN A 435 32.66 34.67 33.42
C ASN A 435 32.25 34.75 31.95
N MET A 436 33.08 34.17 31.06
CA MET A 436 32.61 33.78 29.73
C MET A 436 31.35 32.95 29.92
N SER A 437 30.24 33.37 29.31
CA SER A 437 29.04 32.55 29.32
C SER A 437 29.40 31.16 28.77
N PRO A 438 28.86 30.06 29.33
CA PRO A 438 29.04 28.73 28.74
C PRO A 438 28.70 28.69 27.24
N LEU A 439 27.80 29.56 26.78
CA LEU A 439 27.49 29.78 25.37
C LEU A 439 28.66 30.40 24.60
N ASP A 440 29.30 31.46 25.11
CA ASP A 440 30.42 32.14 24.44
C ASP A 440 31.60 31.19 24.25
N THR A 441 31.91 30.39 25.28
CA THR A 441 32.98 29.39 25.22
C THR A 441 32.66 28.29 24.20
N PHE A 442 31.39 27.93 24.05
CA PHE A 442 30.94 26.94 23.07
C PHE A 442 31.00 27.49 21.63
N LEU A 443 30.59 28.74 21.40
CA LEU A 443 30.70 29.40 20.10
C LEU A 443 32.16 29.60 19.68
N ASP A 444 33.06 29.92 20.62
CA ASP A 444 34.51 29.97 20.38
C ASP A 444 35.06 28.61 19.93
N LEU A 445 34.58 27.52 20.51
CA LEU A 445 34.98 26.16 20.13
C LEU A 445 34.50 25.79 18.72
N LEU A 446 33.27 26.18 18.35
CA LEU A 446 32.73 25.94 17.01
C LEU A 446 33.47 26.75 15.94
N THR A 447 33.78 28.02 16.22
CA THR A 447 34.55 28.88 15.30
C THR A 447 36.01 28.45 15.15
N ALA A 448 36.58 27.77 16.15
CA ALA A 448 37.89 27.14 16.03
C ALA A 448 37.89 25.90 15.10
N LYS A 449 36.73 25.32 14.80
CA LYS A 449 36.58 24.07 14.05
C LYS A 449 35.98 24.22 12.65
N ALA A 450 35.25 25.29 12.37
CA ALA A 450 34.63 25.54 11.07
C ALA A 450 34.69 27.01 10.66
N SER A 451 34.57 27.28 9.37
CA SER A 451 34.44 28.64 8.84
C SER A 451 33.17 29.32 9.37
N LEU A 452 33.24 30.63 9.59
CA LEU A 452 32.09 31.46 9.99
C LEU A 452 30.89 31.35 9.03
N THR A 453 31.10 30.96 7.78
CA THR A 453 30.05 30.75 6.78
C THR A 453 29.22 29.49 6.99
N ASP A 454 29.75 28.51 7.73
CA ASP A 454 29.12 27.20 7.92
C ASP A 454 28.35 27.13 9.26
N ILE A 455 28.52 28.16 10.10
CA ILE A 455 27.92 28.26 11.42
C ILE A 455 26.65 29.12 11.35
N ASP A 456 25.50 28.52 11.66
CA ASP A 456 24.24 29.23 11.84
C ASP A 456 24.12 29.73 13.29
N PHE A 457 24.72 30.89 13.56
CA PHE A 457 24.68 31.52 14.89
C PHE A 457 23.25 31.88 15.32
N GLY A 458 22.38 32.25 14.37
CA GLY A 458 20.99 32.59 14.67
C GLY A 458 20.25 31.39 15.26
N LEU A 459 20.38 30.23 14.63
CA LEU A 459 19.80 28.98 15.12
C LEU A 459 20.33 28.57 16.50
N LEU A 460 21.64 28.74 16.75
CA LEU A 460 22.27 28.37 18.02
C LEU A 460 21.83 29.28 19.17
N ILE A 461 21.71 30.58 18.92
CA ILE A 461 21.25 31.57 19.91
C ILE A 461 19.76 31.35 20.21
N GLU A 462 18.91 31.21 19.19
CA GLU A 462 17.48 30.92 19.32
C GLU A 462 17.24 29.63 20.12
N ALA A 463 18.04 28.58 19.87
CA ALA A 463 17.99 27.34 20.63
C ALA A 463 18.36 27.51 22.10
N THR A 464 19.33 28.38 22.41
CA THR A 464 19.69 28.63 23.81
C THR A 464 18.68 29.50 24.54
N GLU A 465 18.11 30.50 23.87
CA GLU A 465 17.03 31.33 24.43
C GLU A 465 15.80 30.48 24.72
N THR A 466 15.35 29.67 23.75
CA THR A 466 14.20 28.75 23.93
C THR A 466 14.45 27.72 25.02
N TYR A 467 15.67 27.18 25.15
CA TYR A 467 16.00 26.23 26.22
C TYR A 467 15.98 26.89 27.62
N ILE A 468 16.32 28.16 27.73
CA ILE A 468 16.28 28.91 28.99
C ILE A 468 14.83 29.25 29.35
N GLU A 469 13.99 29.58 28.36
CA GLU A 469 12.57 29.89 28.55
C GLU A 469 11.73 28.66 28.94
N ASP A 470 12.02 27.46 28.43
CA ASP A 470 11.31 26.21 28.77
C ASP A 470 11.69 25.62 30.15
N VAL A 471 12.80 26.05 30.74
CA VAL A 471 13.34 25.57 32.04
C VAL A 471 12.92 26.48 33.21
N LEU A 472 12.44 27.69 32.92
CA LEU A 472 11.82 28.63 33.88
C LEU A 472 10.30 28.46 33.90
#